data_AF-A0A453A6P8-F1
#
_entry.id   AF-A0A453A6P8-F1
#
_cell.length_a   1.000
_cell.length_b   1.000
_cell.length_c   1.000
_cell.angle_alpha   90.00
_cell.angle_beta   90.00
_cell.angle_gamma   90.00
#
_symmetry.space_group_name_H-M   'P 1'
#
loop_
_entity.id
_entity.type
_entity.pdbx_description
1 polymer ?
#
loop_
_entity_poly.entity_id
_entity_poly.type
_entity_poly.pdbx_seq_one_letter_code
_entity_poly.pdbx_strand_id
1 'polypeptide(L)'
;PPPTPMAQPPPPTAVIPREAWEGCSVLLDVNDGDRLAFFRLTPGATVKIGDKSCSLQPLLGRPFGSLFRVGPDGLLPCQGKDEYVNDGKPRDAGAAQDETRDNRSLVDNNTAQTLSSEDIEAMKREGASGDAIVEALIANSSTFGNKTVFSQEKYKLKKQKKYAPKVLLRRPSTRSICETYFKKYPARIGFMRVDTLSLLLSMANVGAYSDVLAVDMVGGLVVGAVAERLGGTGYVCSTYLGSAPSSIDIIRMYNLNSEMTSRTFGLQAGDFPGTT
;
A
#
# COMPACT_ATOMS: atom_id res chain seq x y z
N PRO A 1 -11.42 54.51 14.75
CA PRO A 1 -10.66 53.26 14.89
C PRO A 1 -9.54 53.17 13.84
N PRO A 2 -8.29 52.86 14.23
CA PRO A 2 -7.26 52.55 13.24
C PRO A 2 -7.65 51.28 12.49
N PRO A 3 -7.25 51.12 11.21
CA PRO A 3 -7.51 49.91 10.45
C PRO A 3 -6.82 48.74 11.15
N THR A 4 -7.58 47.69 11.42
CA THR A 4 -7.07 46.42 11.93
C THR A 4 -5.95 45.94 11.00
N PRO A 5 -4.74 45.63 11.50
CA PRO A 5 -3.69 45.11 10.65
C PRO A 5 -4.19 43.83 9.97
N MET A 6 -4.15 43.83 8.63
CA MET A 6 -4.54 42.65 7.85
C MET A 6 -3.68 41.47 8.31
N ALA A 7 -4.34 40.39 8.73
CA ALA A 7 -3.68 39.14 9.08
C ALA A 7 -2.76 38.74 7.92
N GLN A 8 -1.48 38.51 8.22
CA GLN A 8 -0.54 38.04 7.21
C GLN A 8 -1.09 36.74 6.59
N PRO A 9 -0.98 36.58 5.26
CA PRO A 9 -1.40 35.34 4.63
C PRO A 9 -0.67 34.16 5.30
N PRO A 10 -1.37 33.05 5.58
CA PRO A 10 -0.75 31.91 6.23
C PRO A 10 0.47 31.47 5.42
N PRO A 11 1.55 31.04 6.08
CA PRO A 11 2.73 30.54 5.39
C PRO A 11 2.31 29.44 4.41
N PRO A 12 2.96 29.35 3.22
CA PRO A 12 2.61 28.37 2.22
C PRO A 12 2.66 26.97 2.85
N THR A 13 1.56 26.24 2.73
CA THR A 13 1.41 24.88 3.26
C THR A 13 2.58 24.03 2.79
N ALA A 14 3.28 23.38 3.73
CA ALA A 14 4.41 22.53 3.42
C ALA A 14 4.06 21.55 2.29
N VAL A 15 4.83 21.60 1.20
CA VAL A 15 4.58 20.78 0.00
C VAL A 15 4.73 19.31 0.38
N ILE A 16 3.64 18.55 0.26
CA ILE A 16 3.66 17.11 0.46
C ILE A 16 4.60 16.50 -0.60
N PRO A 17 5.69 15.80 -0.20
CA PRO A 17 6.59 15.20 -1.16
C PRO A 17 5.85 14.21 -2.06
N ARG A 18 6.03 14.36 -3.38
CA ARG A 18 5.39 13.51 -4.39
C ARG A 18 6.24 12.29 -4.76
N GLU A 19 7.52 12.32 -4.41
CA GLU A 19 8.49 11.28 -4.69
C GLU A 19 8.97 10.66 -3.39
N ALA A 20 9.42 9.41 -3.45
CA ALA A 20 10.03 8.73 -2.32
C ALA A 20 11.48 9.22 -2.11
N TRP A 21 11.88 9.40 -0.85
CA TRP A 21 13.20 9.91 -0.46
C TRP A 21 13.86 9.01 0.58
N GLU A 22 15.16 9.19 0.79
CA GLU A 22 15.91 8.44 1.79
C GLU A 22 15.39 8.76 3.20
N GLY A 23 15.16 7.72 3.99
CA GLY A 23 14.59 7.81 5.33
C GLY A 23 13.06 7.88 5.36
N CYS A 24 12.35 7.99 4.24
CA CYS A 24 10.90 7.98 4.24
C CYS A 24 10.33 6.57 4.47
N SER A 25 9.14 6.50 5.05
CA SER A 25 8.32 5.30 5.05
C SER A 25 7.54 5.19 3.74
N VAL A 26 7.46 3.98 3.20
CA VAL A 26 6.69 3.67 1.99
C VAL A 26 5.83 2.44 2.22
N LEU A 27 4.73 2.35 1.49
CA LEU A 27 3.90 1.15 1.44
C LEU A 27 4.16 0.45 0.11
N LEU A 28 4.66 -0.77 0.14
CA LEU A 28 4.76 -1.63 -1.03
C LEU A 28 3.49 -2.46 -1.15
N ASP A 29 2.80 -2.28 -2.27
CA ASP A 29 1.60 -2.98 -2.64
C ASP A 29 1.94 -4.00 -3.74
N VAL A 30 2.02 -5.27 -3.36
CA VAL A 30 2.40 -6.36 -4.26
C VAL A 30 1.14 -7.03 -4.80
N ASN A 31 1.04 -7.13 -6.12
CA ASN A 31 -0.06 -7.77 -6.84
C ASN A 31 -1.46 -7.22 -6.45
N ASP A 32 -1.59 -5.91 -6.34
CA ASP A 32 -2.85 -5.20 -6.11
C ASP A 32 -3.60 -5.68 -4.85
N GLY A 33 -2.91 -5.62 -3.72
CA GLY A 33 -3.46 -5.89 -2.40
C GLY A 33 -3.25 -7.31 -1.88
N ASP A 34 -2.62 -8.21 -2.66
CA ASP A 34 -2.27 -9.55 -2.17
C ASP A 34 -1.35 -9.45 -0.95
N ARG A 35 -0.35 -8.56 -1.02
CA ARG A 35 0.54 -8.26 0.11
C ARG A 35 0.84 -6.77 0.20
N LEU A 36 0.51 -6.20 1.36
CA LEU A 36 0.81 -4.83 1.75
C LEU A 36 1.88 -4.85 2.85
N ALA A 37 2.96 -4.08 2.68
CA ALA A 37 4.02 -4.01 3.68
C ALA A 37 4.69 -2.64 3.71
N PHE A 38 4.87 -2.11 4.93
CA PHE A 38 5.61 -0.87 5.16
C PHE A 38 7.11 -1.11 5.24
N PHE A 39 7.87 -0.21 4.64
CA PHE A 39 9.33 -0.18 4.70
C PHE A 39 9.79 1.23 4.99
N ARG A 40 10.89 1.37 5.73
CA ARG A 40 11.65 2.62 5.78
C ARG A 40 12.77 2.53 4.75
N LEU A 41 12.84 3.48 3.83
CA LEU A 41 13.85 3.50 2.80
C LEU A 41 15.20 3.88 3.40
N THR A 42 16.15 2.96 3.34
CA THR A 42 17.54 3.17 3.73
C THR A 42 18.45 2.51 2.68
N PRO A 43 19.75 2.85 2.61
CA PRO A 43 20.71 2.25 1.68
C PRO A 43 20.67 0.72 1.61
N GLY A 44 20.50 0.06 2.76
CA GLY A 44 20.46 -1.41 2.88
C GLY A 44 19.05 -2.02 2.91
N ALA A 45 17.99 -1.24 2.68
CA ALA A 45 16.63 -1.75 2.77
C ALA A 45 16.33 -2.72 1.61
N THR A 46 15.82 -3.91 1.96
CA THR A 46 15.46 -4.96 1.00
C THR A 46 14.05 -5.50 1.27
N VAL A 47 13.42 -6.05 0.22
CA VAL A 47 12.13 -6.72 0.29
C VAL A 47 12.23 -8.11 -0.33
N LYS A 48 11.66 -9.10 0.35
CA LYS A 48 11.49 -10.45 -0.22
C LYS A 48 10.21 -10.50 -1.05
N ILE A 49 10.31 -10.75 -2.36
CA ILE A 49 9.18 -10.92 -3.28
C ILE A 49 9.30 -12.30 -3.92
N GLY A 50 8.35 -13.19 -3.59
CA GLY A 50 8.54 -14.62 -3.84
C GLY A 50 9.79 -15.12 -3.12
N ASP A 51 10.69 -15.77 -3.85
CA ASP A 51 11.95 -16.30 -3.32
C ASP A 51 13.13 -15.33 -3.49
N LYS A 52 12.94 -14.21 -4.19
CA LYS A 52 14.01 -13.24 -4.45
C LYS A 52 14.02 -12.14 -3.39
N SER A 53 15.23 -11.80 -2.91
CA SER A 53 15.46 -10.58 -2.13
C SER A 53 15.82 -9.44 -3.09
N CYS A 54 15.07 -8.34 -3.05
CA CYS A 54 15.24 -7.21 -3.94
C CYS A 54 15.61 -5.95 -3.15
N SER A 55 16.57 -5.17 -3.65
CA SER A 55 16.91 -3.86 -3.08
C SER A 55 15.78 -2.85 -3.32
N LEU A 56 15.54 -1.98 -2.32
CA LEU A 56 14.58 -0.89 -2.40
C LEU A 56 15.20 0.42 -2.92
N GLN A 57 16.51 0.44 -3.21
CA GLN A 57 17.21 1.59 -3.79
C GLN A 57 16.54 2.17 -5.05
N PRO A 58 16.02 1.35 -6.01
CA PRO A 58 15.37 1.87 -7.21
C PRO A 58 14.11 2.71 -6.97
N LEU A 59 13.54 2.67 -5.75
CA LEU A 59 12.37 3.46 -5.37
C LEU A 59 12.72 4.92 -5.06
N LEU A 60 13.98 5.22 -4.72
CA LEU A 60 14.41 6.57 -4.36
C LEU A 60 14.28 7.52 -5.57
N GLY A 61 13.71 8.71 -5.34
CA GLY A 61 13.43 9.70 -6.37
C GLY A 61 12.29 9.32 -7.32
N ARG A 62 11.56 8.23 -7.07
CA ARG A 62 10.41 7.83 -7.90
C ARG A 62 9.11 8.39 -7.33
N PRO A 63 8.18 8.85 -8.19
CA PRO A 63 6.90 9.35 -7.72
C PRO A 63 6.10 8.24 -7.04
N PHE A 64 5.39 8.57 -5.97
CA PHE A 64 4.39 7.68 -5.41
C PHE A 64 3.33 7.37 -6.47
N GLY A 65 2.99 6.09 -6.62
CA GLY A 65 2.21 5.55 -7.72
C GLY A 65 3.05 4.82 -8.78
N SER A 66 4.39 4.91 -8.72
CA SER A 66 5.26 4.18 -9.65
C SER A 66 5.12 2.67 -9.48
N LEU A 67 5.07 1.96 -10.62
CA LEU A 67 5.03 0.50 -10.69
C LEU A 67 6.42 -0.07 -10.99
N PHE A 68 6.70 -1.22 -10.39
CA PHE A 68 7.96 -1.93 -10.55
C PHE A 68 7.69 -3.41 -10.85
N ARG A 69 8.47 -3.99 -11.75
CA ARG A 69 8.52 -5.44 -11.98
C ARG A 69 9.74 -6.04 -11.30
N VAL A 70 9.65 -7.31 -10.95
CA VAL A 70 10.82 -8.08 -10.47
C VAL A 70 11.60 -8.60 -11.68
N GLY A 71 12.80 -8.05 -11.90
CA GLY A 71 13.76 -8.48 -12.90
C GLY A 71 14.78 -9.51 -12.38
N PRO A 72 15.82 -9.81 -13.18
CA PRO A 72 16.97 -10.60 -12.73
C PRO A 72 17.74 -9.90 -11.61
N ASP A 73 18.00 -8.60 -11.76
CA ASP A 73 18.86 -7.80 -10.85
C ASP A 73 18.08 -7.03 -9.76
N GLY A 74 16.78 -7.28 -9.61
CA GLY A 74 15.93 -6.66 -8.58
C GLY A 74 14.72 -5.92 -9.15
N LEU A 75 14.32 -4.82 -8.50
CA LEU A 75 13.16 -4.03 -8.91
C LEU A 75 13.50 -3.12 -10.09
N LEU A 76 12.77 -3.27 -11.19
CA LEU A 76 12.89 -2.44 -12.38
C LEU A 76 11.63 -1.59 -12.54
N PRO A 77 11.73 -0.27 -12.74
CA PRO A 77 10.57 0.58 -12.97
C PRO A 77 9.87 0.18 -14.27
N CYS A 78 8.54 0.08 -14.22
CA CYS A 78 7.70 -0.12 -15.37
C CYS A 78 7.66 1.19 -16.20
N GLN A 79 7.66 1.09 -17.53
CA GLN A 79 7.49 2.26 -18.42
C GLN A 79 6.04 2.36 -18.88
N GLY A 80 5.55 3.56 -19.19
CA GLY A 80 4.13 3.96 -19.22
C GLY A 80 3.10 3.14 -20.03
N LYS A 81 3.51 2.12 -20.81
CA LYS A 81 2.57 1.11 -21.36
C LYS A 81 2.18 0.03 -20.34
N ASP A 82 3.04 -0.24 -19.36
CA ASP A 82 2.83 -1.21 -18.28
C ASP A 82 2.08 -0.59 -17.08
N GLU A 83 2.09 0.75 -16.97
CA GLU A 83 1.52 1.49 -15.84
C GLU A 83 -0.01 1.47 -15.78
N TYR A 84 -0.67 1.13 -16.90
CA TYR A 84 -2.12 1.07 -17.04
C TYR A 84 -2.62 -0.31 -17.45
N VAL A 85 -1.96 -1.39 -17.02
CA VAL A 85 -2.65 -2.68 -16.97
C VAL A 85 -3.63 -2.62 -15.81
N ASN A 86 -4.75 -1.93 -16.06
CA ASN A 86 -5.93 -1.97 -15.23
C ASN A 86 -6.44 -3.41 -15.33
N ASP A 87 -5.93 -4.28 -14.44
CA ASP A 87 -6.31 -5.68 -14.31
C ASP A 87 -7.83 -5.83 -13.97
N GLY A 88 -8.57 -4.71 -13.84
CA GLY A 88 -10.01 -4.64 -13.61
C GLY A 88 -10.83 -3.85 -14.64
N LYS A 89 -10.26 -3.30 -15.73
CA LYS A 89 -11.08 -2.88 -16.87
C LYS A 89 -11.14 -4.04 -17.86
N PRO A 90 -12.33 -4.57 -18.22
CA PRO A 90 -12.42 -5.45 -19.38
C PRO A 90 -11.80 -4.69 -20.54
N ARG A 91 -10.74 -5.27 -21.13
CA ARG A 91 -10.27 -4.78 -22.42
C ARG A 91 -11.49 -4.80 -23.33
N ASP A 92 -11.64 -3.72 -24.08
CA ASP A 92 -12.69 -3.54 -25.08
C ASP A 92 -13.05 -4.88 -25.72
N ALA A 93 -14.35 -5.16 -25.82
CA ALA A 93 -14.94 -6.40 -26.30
C ALA A 93 -14.70 -6.61 -27.82
N GLY A 94 -13.45 -6.42 -28.25
CA GLY A 94 -12.92 -6.66 -29.58
C GLY A 94 -12.65 -8.15 -29.79
N ALA A 95 -13.72 -8.93 -29.67
CA ALA A 95 -14.03 -10.17 -30.33
C ALA A 95 -15.13 -10.80 -29.48
N ALA A 96 -16.34 -10.92 -30.04
CA ALA A 96 -17.32 -11.88 -29.59
C ALA A 96 -16.72 -13.29 -29.72
N GLN A 97 -15.85 -13.69 -28.78
CA GLN A 97 -15.35 -15.04 -28.66
C GLN A 97 -16.47 -15.85 -28.04
N ASP A 98 -17.27 -16.45 -28.92
CA ASP A 98 -18.17 -17.58 -28.71
C ASP A 98 -18.51 -17.87 -27.23
N GLU A 99 -19.53 -17.17 -26.70
CA GLU A 99 -20.05 -17.38 -25.36
C GLU A 99 -20.70 -18.77 -25.17
N THR A 100 -20.69 -19.63 -26.19
CA THR A 100 -21.21 -21.01 -26.09
C THR A 100 -20.24 -21.98 -25.43
N ARG A 101 -18.99 -21.59 -25.16
CA ARG A 101 -18.01 -22.43 -24.45
C ARG A 101 -18.45 -22.62 -22.99
N ASP A 102 -18.41 -23.86 -22.53
CA ASP A 102 -18.63 -24.20 -21.13
C ASP A 102 -17.63 -25.26 -20.64
N ASN A 103 -17.78 -25.67 -19.39
CA ASN A 103 -16.87 -26.59 -18.72
C ASN A 103 -17.28 -28.08 -18.81
N ARG A 104 -18.33 -28.44 -19.57
CA ARG A 104 -18.88 -29.82 -19.55
C ARG A 104 -17.90 -30.88 -20.05
N SER A 105 -16.98 -30.48 -20.94
CA SER A 105 -15.96 -31.34 -21.54
C SER A 105 -14.57 -31.17 -20.92
N LEU A 106 -14.43 -30.34 -19.88
CA LEU A 106 -13.16 -30.16 -19.19
C LEU A 106 -12.96 -31.27 -18.16
N VAL A 107 -11.95 -32.11 -18.38
CA VAL A 107 -11.59 -33.20 -17.46
C VAL A 107 -10.31 -32.82 -16.71
N ASP A 108 -10.34 -32.92 -15.38
CA ASP A 108 -9.18 -32.68 -14.53
C ASP A 108 -8.39 -33.99 -14.31
N ASN A 109 -7.49 -34.27 -15.24
CA ASN A 109 -6.61 -35.44 -15.22
C ASN A 109 -5.13 -35.07 -15.00
N ASN A 110 -4.84 -33.83 -14.59
CA ASN A 110 -3.48 -33.28 -14.44
C ASN A 110 -2.58 -33.35 -15.70
N THR A 111 -3.10 -33.68 -16.89
CA THR A 111 -2.33 -33.68 -18.15
C THR A 111 -2.54 -32.41 -18.99
N ALA A 112 -3.29 -31.45 -18.45
CA ALA A 112 -3.68 -30.22 -19.14
C ALA A 112 -2.54 -29.21 -19.35
N GLN A 113 -1.38 -29.42 -18.72
CA GLN A 113 -0.19 -28.58 -18.84
C GLN A 113 0.99 -29.49 -19.17
N THR A 114 1.63 -29.26 -20.31
CA THR A 114 2.77 -30.06 -20.76
C THR A 114 4.11 -29.53 -20.24
N LEU A 115 4.18 -28.24 -19.88
CA LEU A 115 5.38 -27.63 -19.32
C LEU A 115 5.61 -28.09 -17.88
N SER A 116 6.76 -28.71 -17.61
CA SER A 116 7.11 -29.21 -16.27
C SER A 116 7.58 -28.08 -15.34
N SER A 117 7.69 -28.38 -14.04
CA SER A 117 8.30 -27.44 -13.09
C SER A 117 9.77 -27.16 -13.39
N GLU A 118 10.50 -28.17 -13.85
CA GLU A 118 11.92 -28.08 -14.20
C GLU A 118 12.13 -27.15 -15.41
N ASP A 119 11.26 -27.25 -16.43
CA ASP A 119 11.29 -26.36 -17.59
C ASP A 119 11.06 -24.89 -17.19
N ILE A 120 10.12 -24.65 -16.28
CA ILE A 120 9.82 -23.30 -15.77
C ILE A 120 11.02 -22.73 -15.00
N GLU A 121 11.72 -23.57 -14.24
CA GLU A 121 12.94 -23.17 -13.54
C GLU A 121 14.10 -22.93 -14.50
N ALA A 122 14.23 -23.72 -15.57
CA ALA A 122 15.19 -23.49 -16.63
C ALA A 122 14.94 -22.14 -17.32
N MET A 123 13.69 -21.84 -17.71
CA MET A 123 13.33 -20.53 -18.27
C MET A 123 13.70 -19.37 -17.33
N LYS A 124 13.46 -19.51 -16.02
CA LYS A 124 13.86 -18.50 -15.03
C LYS A 124 15.38 -18.33 -14.95
N ARG A 125 16.14 -19.43 -15.04
CA ARG A 125 17.61 -19.44 -14.99
C ARG A 125 18.21 -18.81 -16.25
N GLU A 126 17.58 -19.01 -17.40
CA GLU A 126 17.92 -18.39 -18.68
C GLU A 126 17.54 -16.90 -18.76
N GLY A 127 16.86 -16.38 -17.73
CA GLY A 127 16.49 -14.96 -17.65
C GLY A 127 15.20 -14.62 -18.40
N ALA A 128 14.35 -15.61 -18.74
CA ALA A 128 13.05 -15.36 -19.34
C ALA A 128 12.22 -14.42 -18.46
N SER A 129 11.55 -13.45 -19.09
CA SER A 129 10.66 -12.54 -18.37
C SER A 129 9.45 -13.30 -17.81
N GLY A 130 8.89 -12.81 -16.71
CA GLY A 130 7.68 -13.38 -16.13
C GLY A 130 6.53 -13.47 -17.13
N ASP A 131 6.42 -12.49 -18.03
CA ASP A 131 5.40 -12.44 -19.08
C ASP A 131 5.63 -13.54 -20.13
N ALA A 132 6.89 -13.77 -20.53
CA ALA A 132 7.24 -14.87 -21.44
C ALA A 132 6.92 -16.24 -20.83
N ILE A 133 7.12 -16.42 -19.53
CA ILE A 133 6.73 -17.65 -18.81
C ILE A 133 5.20 -17.83 -18.83
N VAL A 134 4.43 -16.74 -18.65
CA VAL A 134 2.96 -16.79 -18.70
C VAL A 134 2.49 -17.19 -20.11
N GLU A 135 3.05 -16.59 -21.16
CA GLU A 135 2.71 -16.93 -22.54
C GLU A 135 3.07 -18.38 -22.88
N ALA A 136 4.25 -18.87 -22.45
CA ALA A 136 4.63 -20.28 -22.61
C ALA A 136 3.65 -21.22 -21.90
N LEU A 137 3.18 -20.87 -20.70
CA LEU A 137 2.19 -21.65 -19.95
C LEU A 137 0.80 -21.67 -20.60
N ILE A 138 0.46 -20.64 -21.36
CA ILE A 138 -0.79 -20.57 -22.13
C ILE A 138 -0.67 -21.43 -23.38
N ALA A 139 0.42 -21.29 -24.13
CA ALA A 139 0.70 -22.07 -25.33
C ALA A 139 0.77 -23.58 -25.08
N ASN A 140 1.28 -23.98 -23.91
CA ASN A 140 1.41 -25.39 -23.50
C ASN A 140 0.20 -25.93 -22.70
N SER A 141 -0.93 -25.20 -22.71
CA SER A 141 -2.15 -25.66 -22.04
C SER A 141 -3.20 -26.14 -23.03
N SER A 142 -3.42 -27.46 -23.07
CA SER A 142 -4.40 -28.10 -23.96
C SER A 142 -5.86 -27.70 -23.67
N THR A 143 -6.16 -27.27 -22.44
CA THR A 143 -7.51 -26.87 -22.02
C THR A 143 -7.77 -25.37 -22.13
N PHE A 144 -6.73 -24.54 -22.34
CA PHE A 144 -6.89 -23.09 -22.25
C PHE A 144 -7.84 -22.53 -23.30
N GLY A 145 -7.75 -22.99 -24.55
CA GLY A 145 -8.63 -22.55 -25.64
C GLY A 145 -10.10 -22.92 -25.44
N ASN A 146 -10.39 -24.03 -24.75
CA ASN A 146 -11.76 -24.50 -24.49
C ASN A 146 -12.41 -23.79 -23.30
N LYS A 147 -11.65 -23.03 -22.51
CA LYS A 147 -12.18 -22.26 -21.38
C LYS A 147 -12.98 -21.05 -21.86
N THR A 148 -13.95 -20.67 -21.04
CA THR A 148 -14.67 -19.40 -21.19
C THR A 148 -13.71 -18.21 -21.07
N VAL A 149 -14.08 -17.06 -21.65
CA VAL A 149 -13.27 -15.83 -21.63
C VAL A 149 -12.91 -15.44 -20.19
N PHE A 150 -13.89 -15.44 -19.27
CA PHE A 150 -13.64 -15.17 -17.85
C PHE A 150 -12.66 -16.16 -17.20
N SER A 151 -12.74 -17.45 -17.56
CA SER A 151 -11.83 -18.47 -17.05
C SER A 151 -10.42 -18.32 -17.60
N GLN A 152 -10.29 -17.87 -18.85
CA GLN A 152 -9.01 -17.54 -19.47
C GLN A 152 -8.35 -16.33 -18.81
N GLU A 153 -9.10 -15.24 -18.58
CA GLU A 153 -8.61 -14.05 -17.88
C GLU A 153 -8.21 -14.36 -16.43
N LYS A 154 -9.06 -15.10 -15.70
CA LYS A 154 -8.76 -15.57 -14.35
C LYS A 154 -7.48 -16.40 -14.32
N TYR A 155 -7.27 -17.27 -15.30
CA TYR A 155 -6.04 -18.06 -15.43
C TYR A 155 -4.83 -17.16 -15.68
N LYS A 156 -4.92 -16.24 -16.65
CA LYS A 156 -3.87 -15.27 -16.98
C LYS A 156 -3.46 -14.46 -15.75
N LEU A 157 -4.43 -13.85 -15.04
CA LEU A 157 -4.18 -13.06 -13.84
C LEU A 157 -3.49 -13.89 -12.74
N LYS A 158 -3.95 -15.13 -12.50
CA LYS A 158 -3.32 -16.05 -11.54
C LYS A 158 -1.86 -16.35 -11.90
N LYS A 159 -1.56 -16.56 -13.19
CA LYS A 159 -0.20 -16.85 -13.65
C LYS A 159 0.68 -15.60 -13.62
N GLN A 160 0.17 -14.43 -14.02
CA GLN A 160 0.88 -13.16 -13.91
C GLN A 160 1.27 -12.86 -12.46
N LYS A 161 0.34 -12.95 -11.51
CA LYS A 161 0.63 -12.76 -10.08
C LYS A 161 1.74 -13.68 -9.56
N LYS A 162 1.85 -14.90 -10.10
CA LYS A 162 2.86 -15.89 -9.70
C LYS A 162 4.23 -15.68 -10.38
N TYR A 163 4.26 -15.38 -11.68
CA TYR A 163 5.50 -15.38 -12.47
C TYR A 163 5.99 -13.99 -12.86
N ALA A 164 5.11 -12.99 -12.88
CA ALA A 164 5.40 -11.59 -13.19
C ALA A 164 4.85 -10.66 -12.08
N PRO A 165 5.31 -10.80 -10.82
CA PRO A 165 4.80 -9.98 -9.73
C PRO A 165 5.09 -8.50 -9.97
N LYS A 166 4.06 -7.67 -9.74
CA LYS A 166 4.14 -6.21 -9.82
C LYS A 166 4.17 -5.64 -8.40
N VAL A 167 4.94 -4.58 -8.22
CA VAL A 167 5.07 -3.85 -6.96
C VAL A 167 4.74 -2.39 -7.20
N LEU A 168 3.71 -1.91 -6.53
CA LEU A 168 3.29 -0.52 -6.56
C LEU A 168 3.85 0.22 -5.35
N LEU A 169 4.57 1.31 -5.61
CA LEU A 169 5.10 2.21 -4.59
C LEU A 169 3.99 3.16 -4.13
N ARG A 170 3.45 2.98 -2.92
CA ARG A 170 2.41 3.87 -2.36
C ARG A 170 2.95 4.76 -1.25
N ARG A 171 2.42 5.98 -1.20
CA ARG A 171 2.58 6.89 -0.06
C ARG A 171 1.80 6.35 1.13
N PRO A 172 2.39 6.26 2.33
CA PRO A 172 1.61 6.02 3.55
C PRO A 172 0.57 7.13 3.75
N SER A 173 -0.62 6.74 4.16
CA SER A 173 -1.72 7.62 4.55
C SER A 173 -2.45 7.00 5.73
N THR A 174 -3.26 7.79 6.45
CA THR A 174 -4.14 7.26 7.51
C THR A 174 -4.90 6.03 7.04
N ARG A 175 -5.51 6.12 5.85
CA ARG A 175 -6.29 5.04 5.25
C ARG A 175 -5.45 3.78 5.07
N SER A 176 -4.33 3.90 4.36
CA SER A 176 -3.51 2.74 3.99
C SER A 176 -2.81 2.10 5.20
N ILE A 177 -2.43 2.91 6.20
CA ILE A 177 -1.87 2.42 7.47
C ILE A 177 -2.93 1.62 8.23
N CYS A 178 -4.12 2.19 8.41
CA CYS A 178 -5.22 1.53 9.10
C CYS A 178 -5.63 0.22 8.41
N GLU A 179 -5.86 0.24 7.09
CA GLU A 179 -6.23 -0.96 6.32
C GLU A 179 -5.16 -2.07 6.41
N THR A 180 -3.88 -1.70 6.32
CA THR A 180 -2.78 -2.68 6.39
C THR A 180 -2.64 -3.28 7.79
N TYR A 181 -2.74 -2.46 8.85
CA TYR A 181 -2.71 -2.96 10.22
C TYR A 181 -3.94 -3.79 10.55
N PHE A 182 -5.13 -3.39 10.11
CA PHE A 182 -6.35 -4.17 10.29
C PHE A 182 -6.24 -5.55 9.62
N LYS A 183 -5.68 -5.63 8.41
CA LYS A 183 -5.47 -6.90 7.70
C LYS A 183 -4.41 -7.79 8.35
N LYS A 184 -3.30 -7.22 8.83
CA LYS A 184 -2.11 -8.00 9.26
C LYS A 184 -1.97 -8.17 10.77
N TYR A 185 -2.30 -7.13 11.53
CA TYR A 185 -2.11 -7.05 12.99
C TYR A 185 -3.28 -6.33 13.68
N PRO A 186 -4.53 -6.78 13.50
CA PRO A 186 -5.72 -6.02 13.95
C PRO A 186 -5.70 -5.74 15.46
N ALA A 187 -5.21 -6.68 16.27
CA ALA A 187 -5.09 -6.51 17.71
C ALA A 187 -4.20 -5.32 18.12
N ARG A 188 -3.16 -4.99 17.33
CA ARG A 188 -2.28 -3.83 17.61
C ARG A 188 -3.00 -2.49 17.51
N ILE A 189 -4.12 -2.44 16.77
CA ILE A 189 -4.92 -1.25 16.58
C ILE A 189 -6.33 -1.38 17.18
N GLY A 190 -6.50 -2.27 18.15
CA GLY A 190 -7.79 -2.50 18.82
C GLY A 190 -8.90 -2.95 17.86
N PHE A 191 -8.55 -3.65 16.77
CA PHE A 191 -9.48 -4.05 15.70
C PHE A 191 -10.23 -2.86 15.04
N MET A 192 -9.65 -1.66 15.10
CA MET A 192 -10.24 -0.47 14.48
C MET A 192 -10.19 -0.58 12.96
N ARG A 193 -11.37 -0.51 12.33
CA ARG A 193 -11.51 -0.43 10.87
C ARG A 193 -11.39 1.00 10.38
N VAL A 194 -11.08 1.15 9.09
CA VAL A 194 -10.82 2.46 8.48
C VAL A 194 -12.04 3.37 8.43
N ASP A 195 -13.24 2.81 8.27
CA ASP A 195 -14.51 3.54 8.34
C ASP A 195 -14.81 4.02 9.76
N THR A 196 -14.53 3.21 10.79
CA THR A 196 -14.61 3.64 12.20
C THR A 196 -13.65 4.78 12.49
N LEU A 197 -12.39 4.69 12.04
CA LEU A 197 -11.42 5.77 12.19
C LEU A 197 -11.86 7.04 11.45
N SER A 198 -12.39 6.90 10.24
CA SER A 198 -12.90 8.03 9.44
C SER A 198 -14.08 8.72 10.11
N LEU A 199 -14.99 7.94 10.70
CA LEU A 199 -16.13 8.45 11.43
C LEU A 199 -15.68 9.16 12.72
N LEU A 200 -14.75 8.57 13.48
CA LEU A 200 -14.17 9.18 14.68
C LEU A 200 -13.59 10.56 14.40
N LEU A 201 -12.73 10.68 13.36
CA LEU A 201 -12.13 11.96 12.99
C LEU A 201 -13.18 12.99 12.56
N SER A 202 -14.24 12.53 11.87
CA SER A 202 -15.30 13.41 11.36
C SER A 202 -16.26 13.86 12.46
N MET A 203 -16.63 12.98 13.38
CA MET A 203 -17.46 13.33 14.54
C MET A 203 -16.73 14.26 15.51
N ALA A 204 -15.42 14.08 15.67
CA ALA A 204 -14.58 14.99 16.46
C ALA A 204 -14.29 16.32 15.74
N ASN A 205 -14.79 16.52 14.52
CA ASN A 205 -14.56 17.70 13.68
C ASN A 205 -13.07 18.07 13.57
N VAL A 206 -12.22 17.05 13.42
CA VAL A 206 -10.78 17.26 13.25
C VAL A 206 -10.54 17.90 11.89
N GLY A 207 -9.97 19.11 11.89
CA GLY A 207 -9.68 19.90 10.71
C GLY A 207 -8.57 20.92 10.99
N ALA A 208 -8.11 21.60 9.94
CA ALA A 208 -7.05 22.59 10.04
C ALA A 208 -7.31 23.62 11.16
N TYR A 209 -6.24 24.03 11.85
CA TYR A 209 -6.25 24.99 12.95
C TYR A 209 -6.94 24.53 14.25
N SER A 210 -7.41 23.29 14.34
CA SER A 210 -7.95 22.73 15.58
C SER A 210 -6.84 22.36 16.58
N ASP A 211 -7.13 22.57 17.87
CA ASP A 211 -6.33 22.05 18.97
C ASP A 211 -7.00 20.78 19.52
N VAL A 212 -6.35 19.64 19.30
CA VAL A 212 -6.94 18.32 19.54
C VAL A 212 -6.23 17.62 20.68
N LEU A 213 -6.98 17.23 21.72
CA LEU A 213 -6.53 16.29 22.74
C LEU A 213 -6.91 14.87 22.31
N ALA A 214 -5.94 13.96 22.20
CA ALA A 214 -6.14 12.59 21.76
C ALA A 214 -5.57 11.59 22.79
N VAL A 215 -6.41 10.71 23.32
CA VAL A 215 -5.98 9.54 24.09
C VAL A 215 -5.79 8.38 23.10
N ASP A 216 -4.56 7.96 22.86
CA ASP A 216 -4.23 6.95 21.86
C ASP A 216 -3.43 5.79 22.48
N MET A 217 -4.07 4.63 22.53
CA MET A 217 -3.49 3.36 23.01
C MET A 217 -3.25 2.36 21.89
N VAL A 218 -3.35 2.80 20.63
CA VAL A 218 -3.33 1.95 19.43
C VAL A 218 -2.13 2.28 18.54
N GLY A 219 -0.95 2.40 19.16
CA GLY A 219 0.31 2.55 18.44
C GLY A 219 0.59 3.97 17.92
N GLY A 220 -0.23 4.97 18.28
CA GLY A 220 -0.17 6.31 17.69
C GLY A 220 -0.92 6.43 16.36
N LEU A 221 -1.80 5.46 16.04
CA LEU A 221 -2.57 5.46 14.79
C LEU A 221 -3.54 6.66 14.73
N VAL A 222 -4.24 6.97 15.83
CA VAL A 222 -5.21 8.06 15.91
C VAL A 222 -4.48 9.40 15.94
N VAL A 223 -3.42 9.52 16.74
CA VAL A 223 -2.60 10.74 16.80
C VAL A 223 -2.00 11.06 15.43
N GLY A 224 -1.46 10.05 14.74
CA GLY A 224 -0.95 10.22 13.38
C GLY A 224 -2.04 10.63 12.39
N ALA A 225 -3.25 10.08 12.52
CA ALA A 225 -4.38 10.45 11.68
C ALA A 225 -4.87 11.89 11.91
N VAL A 226 -4.88 12.34 13.16
CA VAL A 226 -5.15 13.73 13.52
C VAL A 226 -4.07 14.63 12.92
N ALA A 227 -2.80 14.33 13.15
CA ALA A 227 -1.68 15.11 12.61
C ALA A 227 -1.71 15.21 11.07
N GLU A 228 -1.99 14.10 10.37
CA GLU A 228 -2.16 14.09 8.90
C GLU A 228 -3.28 15.04 8.46
N ARG A 229 -4.42 15.05 9.17
CA ARG A 229 -5.59 15.87 8.82
C ARG A 229 -5.43 17.35 9.18
N LEU A 230 -4.68 17.64 10.25
CA LEU A 230 -4.28 18.99 10.65
C LEU A 230 -3.31 19.62 9.64
N GLY A 231 -2.50 18.80 8.94
CA GLY A 231 -1.66 19.26 7.84
C GLY A 231 -0.60 20.30 8.24
N GLY A 232 -0.18 20.30 9.51
CA GLY A 232 0.76 21.30 10.05
C GLY A 232 0.08 22.57 10.59
N THR A 233 -1.25 22.62 10.64
CA THR A 233 -2.01 23.73 11.22
C THR A 233 -2.72 23.28 12.50
N GLY A 234 -2.71 24.10 13.55
CA GLY A 234 -3.21 23.71 14.88
C GLY A 234 -2.22 22.84 15.66
N TYR A 235 -2.72 22.11 16.66
CA TYR A 235 -1.91 21.30 17.56
C TYR A 235 -2.59 19.97 17.92
N VAL A 236 -1.80 18.92 18.13
CA VAL A 236 -2.28 17.67 18.70
C VAL A 236 -1.51 17.35 19.98
N CYS A 237 -2.26 17.23 21.07
CA CYS A 237 -1.77 16.74 22.34
C CYS A 237 -2.13 15.26 22.46
N SER A 238 -1.14 14.40 22.27
CA SER A 238 -1.23 12.99 22.60
C SER A 238 -1.15 12.83 24.10
N THR A 239 -2.15 12.18 24.70
CA THR A 239 -2.15 11.84 26.11
C THR A 239 -2.34 10.34 26.32
N TYR A 240 -1.95 9.87 27.50
CA TYR A 240 -2.08 8.47 27.88
C TYR A 240 -2.55 8.37 29.33
N LEU A 241 -3.35 7.33 29.59
CA LEU A 241 -3.76 6.88 30.91
C LEU A 241 -2.67 5.99 31.52
N GLY A 242 -2.43 6.14 32.82
CA GLY A 242 -1.47 5.34 33.57
C GLY A 242 -0.10 6.00 33.73
N SER A 243 0.85 5.21 34.24
CA SER A 243 2.17 5.69 34.66
C SER A 243 3.19 5.84 33.51
N ALA A 244 2.98 5.15 32.39
CA ALA A 244 3.91 5.14 31.26
C ALA A 244 3.19 5.29 29.91
N PRO A 245 3.79 6.01 28.95
CA PRO A 245 3.21 6.18 27.62
C PRO A 245 3.17 4.85 26.86
N SER A 246 2.06 4.64 26.13
CA SER A 246 1.99 3.56 25.14
C SER A 246 3.00 3.78 24.01
N SER A 247 3.40 2.70 23.34
CA SER A 247 4.27 2.83 22.17
C SER A 247 3.54 3.59 21.05
N ILE A 248 4.23 4.56 20.45
CA ILE A 248 3.75 5.35 19.31
C ILE A 248 4.58 5.04 18.05
N ASP A 249 4.85 3.76 17.77
CA ASP A 249 5.68 3.37 16.64
C ASP A 249 4.98 3.57 15.28
N ILE A 250 3.64 3.47 15.23
CA ILE A 250 2.86 3.61 13.99
C ILE A 250 2.91 5.04 13.46
N ILE A 251 2.99 6.05 14.33
CA ILE A 251 3.07 7.47 13.91
C ILE A 251 4.26 7.73 12.97
N ARG A 252 5.35 6.97 13.13
CA ARG A 252 6.57 7.12 12.31
C ARG A 252 6.35 6.76 10.84
N MET A 253 5.28 6.02 10.52
CA MET A 253 4.94 5.63 9.15
C MET A 253 4.30 6.76 8.35
N TYR A 254 3.75 7.78 9.01
CA TYR A 254 3.01 8.87 8.37
C TYR A 254 3.86 9.86 7.58
N ASN A 255 5.19 9.78 7.68
CA ASN A 255 6.11 10.76 7.09
C ASN A 255 5.75 12.22 7.44
N LEU A 256 5.34 12.45 8.69
CA LEU A 256 5.08 13.80 9.18
C LEU A 256 6.33 14.65 8.99
N ASN A 257 6.17 15.83 8.39
CA ASN A 257 7.27 16.77 8.22
C ASN A 257 7.66 17.42 9.57
N SER A 258 8.72 18.24 9.58
CA SER A 258 9.19 18.91 10.79
C SER A 258 8.13 19.80 11.43
N GLU A 259 7.33 20.51 10.62
CA GLU A 259 6.26 21.38 11.11
C GLU A 259 5.16 20.57 11.83
N MET A 260 4.63 19.54 11.17
CA MET A 260 3.62 18.64 11.75
C MET A 260 4.14 17.95 13.03
N THR A 261 5.40 17.53 13.02
CA THR A 261 6.05 16.88 14.18
C THR A 261 6.20 17.86 15.34
N SER A 262 6.63 19.10 15.07
CA SER A 262 6.79 20.14 16.09
C SER A 262 5.49 20.56 16.78
N ARG A 263 4.34 20.23 16.17
CA ARG A 263 2.99 20.53 16.67
C ARG A 263 2.30 19.33 17.32
N THR A 264 3.01 18.21 17.45
CA THR A 264 2.56 16.98 18.09
C THR A 264 3.31 16.81 19.40
N PHE A 265 2.61 16.94 20.54
CA PHE A 265 3.21 16.84 21.87
C PHE A 265 2.63 15.68 22.66
N GLY A 266 3.44 15.10 23.55
CA GLY A 266 3.01 14.08 24.49
C GLY A 266 2.89 14.66 25.90
N LEU A 267 1.74 14.46 26.55
CA LEU A 267 1.55 14.79 27.97
C LEU A 267 0.98 13.57 28.71
N GLN A 268 1.32 13.41 29.98
CA GLN A 268 0.64 12.43 30.83
C GLN A 268 -0.73 12.99 31.25
N ALA A 269 -1.80 12.20 31.13
CA ALA A 269 -3.06 12.56 31.79
C ALA A 269 -2.82 12.40 33.30
N GLY A 270 -2.76 13.51 34.04
CA GLY A 270 -2.79 13.45 35.50
C GLY A 270 -4.10 12.80 35.98
N ASP A 271 -4.08 12.20 37.16
CA ASP A 271 -5.30 11.68 37.80
C ASP A 271 -6.30 12.84 37.90
N PHE A 272 -7.39 12.79 37.13
CA PHE A 272 -8.49 13.71 37.31
C PHE A 272 -9.15 13.37 38.66
N PRO A 273 -9.10 14.26 39.66
CA PRO A 273 -9.77 14.00 40.92
C PRO A 273 -11.28 14.16 40.70
N GLY A 274 -12.00 13.06 40.43
CA GLY A 274 -13.45 13.18 40.24
C GLY A 274 -14.27 12.00 39.71
N THR A 275 -13.73 10.79 39.58
CA THR A 275 -14.57 9.61 39.27
C THR A 275 -14.28 8.48 40.24
N THR A 276 -14.92 8.54 41.40
CA THR A 276 -15.35 7.36 42.17
C THR A 276 -16.63 6.80 41.58
#